data_AF-A0A414E6R8-F1
#
_entry.id   AF-A0A414E6R8-F1
#
_cell.length_a   1.000
_cell.length_b   1.000
_cell.length_c   1.000
_cell.angle_alpha   90.00
_cell.angle_beta   90.00
_cell.angle_gamma   90.00
#
_symmetry.space_group_name_H-M   'P 1'
#
loop_
_entity.id
_entity.type
_entity.pdbx_description
1 polymer ?
#
loop_
_entity_poly.entity_id
_entity_poly.type
_entity_poly.pdbx_seq_one_letter_code
_entity_poly.pdbx_strand_id
1 'polypeptide(L)'
;MKNILILLTVLLLPLTADGQDKPSFSAREMADVRVATPGLFAKSNHIYLHLDSLKDHEYAFPLPGGKVISAYGTRGGHSGTDIKTCAKDTIRAAFDGVVRMSKPYYAYGNIVVIRHANGLETLYSHNFKNLVKTGDVVKAGQPIGLTGRTGCATTEHVHFETRINGQHFNPNLIFDLKERTLRKECIKCTKNGSKIVVKTQIPDNRIAQNKK
;
A
#
# COMPACT_ATOMS: atom_id res chain seq x y z
N MET A 1 37.99 -18.24 -63.82
CA MET A 1 38.31 -17.79 -62.44
C MET A 1 37.09 -17.06 -61.89
N LYS A 2 36.33 -17.68 -60.99
CA LYS A 2 35.21 -17.02 -60.27
C LYS A 2 35.34 -17.38 -58.80
N ASN A 3 35.79 -16.43 -57.99
CA ASN A 3 35.84 -16.55 -56.54
C ASN A 3 34.42 -16.34 -55.99
N ILE A 4 33.90 -17.35 -55.29
CA ILE A 4 32.67 -17.23 -54.51
C ILE A 4 33.05 -16.77 -53.10
N LEU A 5 32.62 -15.56 -52.75
CA LEU A 5 32.74 -14.98 -51.43
C LEU A 5 31.55 -15.46 -50.57
N ILE A 6 31.80 -16.30 -49.57
CA ILE A 6 30.78 -16.73 -48.61
C ILE A 6 30.70 -15.66 -47.51
N LEU A 7 29.62 -14.87 -47.53
CA LEU A 7 29.32 -13.89 -46.50
C LEU A 7 28.65 -14.61 -45.31
N LEU A 8 29.39 -14.79 -44.21
CA LEU A 8 28.90 -15.38 -42.97
C LEU A 8 28.12 -14.32 -42.17
N THR A 9 26.79 -14.32 -42.30
CA THR A 9 25.91 -13.48 -41.47
C THR A 9 25.72 -14.16 -40.10
N VAL A 10 26.41 -13.64 -39.09
CA VAL A 10 26.16 -14.01 -37.68
C VAL A 10 24.86 -13.36 -37.23
N LEU A 11 23.82 -14.18 -37.10
CA LEU A 11 22.51 -13.77 -36.57
C LEU A 11 22.63 -13.62 -35.05
N LEU A 12 22.82 -12.40 -34.54
CA LEU A 12 22.65 -12.12 -33.11
C LEU A 12 21.16 -12.18 -32.77
N LEU A 13 20.75 -13.27 -32.13
CA LEU A 13 19.44 -13.36 -31.47
C LEU A 13 19.43 -12.44 -30.24
N PRO A 14 18.42 -11.58 -30.06
CA PRO A 14 18.29 -10.81 -28.83
C PRO A 14 18.00 -11.77 -27.67
N LEU A 15 18.84 -11.76 -26.63
CA LEU A 15 18.48 -12.32 -25.34
C LEU A 15 17.26 -11.56 -24.83
N THR A 16 16.10 -12.20 -24.86
CA THR A 16 14.93 -11.72 -24.14
C THR A 16 15.26 -11.74 -22.66
N ALA A 17 15.39 -10.55 -22.06
CA ALA A 17 15.50 -10.40 -20.63
C ALA A 17 14.33 -11.12 -19.97
N ASP A 18 14.68 -12.04 -19.09
CA ASP A 18 13.82 -12.90 -18.28
C ASP A 18 12.57 -12.15 -17.79
N GLY A 19 11.42 -12.57 -18.33
CA GLY A 19 10.12 -12.07 -17.92
C GLY A 19 9.80 -12.63 -16.54
N GLN A 20 10.28 -11.97 -15.50
CA GLN A 20 9.82 -12.23 -14.13
C GLN A 20 8.30 -12.05 -14.11
N ASP A 21 7.56 -13.15 -13.95
CA ASP A 21 6.10 -13.14 -13.87
C ASP A 21 5.67 -12.11 -12.82
N LYS A 22 5.02 -11.04 -13.26
CA LYS A 22 4.48 -10.04 -12.33
C LYS A 22 3.54 -10.75 -11.36
N PRO A 23 3.62 -10.50 -10.04
CA PRO A 23 2.69 -11.11 -9.11
C PRO A 23 1.25 -10.80 -9.53
N SER A 24 0.46 -11.85 -9.77
CA SER A 24 -0.88 -11.73 -10.36
C SER A 24 -1.97 -11.74 -9.29
N PHE A 25 -2.86 -10.76 -9.33
CA PHE A 25 -4.08 -10.73 -8.53
C PHE A 25 -5.25 -11.31 -9.31
N SER A 26 -6.24 -11.91 -8.64
CA SER A 26 -7.47 -12.33 -9.31
C SER A 26 -8.27 -11.14 -9.87
N ALA A 27 -9.14 -11.38 -10.85
CA ALA A 27 -10.01 -10.33 -11.41
C ALA A 27 -10.85 -9.63 -10.31
N ARG A 28 -11.34 -10.38 -9.33
CA ARG A 28 -12.10 -9.83 -8.20
C ARG A 28 -11.22 -8.94 -7.32
N GLU A 29 -9.98 -9.35 -7.08
CA GLU A 29 -9.03 -8.53 -6.34
C GLU A 29 -8.61 -7.26 -7.07
N MET A 30 -8.61 -7.27 -8.40
CA MET A 30 -8.36 -6.05 -9.18
C MET A 30 -9.62 -5.18 -9.33
N ALA A 31 -10.81 -5.70 -9.01
CA ALA A 31 -12.09 -5.02 -9.22
C ALA A 31 -12.56 -4.20 -8.01
N ASP A 32 -12.40 -4.72 -6.79
CA ASP A 32 -13.03 -4.19 -5.58
C ASP A 32 -12.02 -3.89 -4.47
N VAL A 33 -12.05 -2.69 -3.90
CA VAL A 33 -11.18 -2.31 -2.77
C VAL A 33 -11.56 -3.02 -1.46
N ARG A 34 -12.78 -3.57 -1.39
CA ARG A 34 -13.36 -4.27 -0.22
C ARG A 34 -13.22 -5.79 -0.30
N VAL A 35 -12.58 -6.30 -1.35
CA VAL A 35 -12.31 -7.73 -1.52
C VAL A 35 -11.52 -8.28 -0.33
N ALA A 36 -11.93 -9.43 0.19
CA ALA A 36 -11.16 -10.15 1.19
C ALA A 36 -9.82 -10.62 0.61
N THR A 37 -8.77 -10.61 1.43
CA THR A 37 -7.45 -11.11 1.03
C THR A 37 -7.50 -12.65 1.10
N PRO A 38 -7.32 -13.37 -0.02
CA PRO A 38 -7.38 -14.83 -0.02
C PRO A 38 -6.40 -15.43 0.98
N GLY A 39 -6.88 -16.37 1.80
CA GLY A 39 -6.06 -17.12 2.75
C GLY A 39 -5.51 -16.36 3.97
N LEU A 40 -5.71 -15.03 4.09
CA LEU A 40 -5.05 -14.22 5.12
C LEU A 40 -5.30 -14.72 6.56
N PHE A 41 -6.52 -15.17 6.84
CA PHE A 41 -6.92 -15.71 8.14
C PHE A 41 -7.22 -17.22 8.08
N ALA A 42 -6.60 -17.96 7.15
CA ALA A 42 -6.85 -19.40 7.02
C ALA A 42 -6.22 -20.22 8.16
N LYS A 43 -5.07 -19.78 8.69
CA LYS A 43 -4.33 -20.48 9.77
C LYS A 43 -4.70 -20.02 11.17
N SER A 44 -5.16 -18.78 11.31
CA SER A 44 -5.51 -18.14 12.58
C SER A 44 -6.59 -17.10 12.34
N ASN A 45 -7.43 -16.83 13.34
CA ASN A 45 -8.38 -15.73 13.29
C ASN A 45 -7.70 -14.35 13.51
N HIS A 46 -6.38 -14.30 13.71
CA HIS A 46 -5.66 -13.05 13.87
C HIS A 46 -4.29 -13.10 13.18
N ILE A 47 -3.80 -11.92 12.83
CA ILE A 47 -2.44 -11.67 12.34
C ILE A 47 -1.85 -10.49 13.11
N TYR A 48 -0.52 -10.35 13.03
CA TYR A 48 0.23 -9.30 13.69
C TYR A 48 0.96 -8.44 12.65
N LEU A 49 0.93 -7.13 12.83
CA LEU A 49 1.75 -6.17 12.09
C LEU A 49 2.83 -5.68 13.05
N HIS A 50 4.06 -6.15 12.86
CA HIS A 50 5.21 -5.83 13.71
C HIS A 50 5.88 -4.51 13.27
N LEU A 51 5.23 -3.36 13.53
CA LEU A 51 5.78 -2.06 13.14
C LEU A 51 7.00 -1.68 14.00
N ASP A 52 7.05 -2.19 15.23
CA ASP A 52 8.21 -2.15 16.13
C ASP A 52 9.49 -2.74 15.54
N SER A 53 9.35 -3.68 14.61
CA SER A 53 10.45 -4.42 14.01
C SER A 53 10.93 -3.81 12.68
N LEU A 54 10.21 -2.81 12.15
CA LEU A 54 10.56 -2.15 10.88
C LEU A 54 11.71 -1.15 11.08
N LYS A 55 12.71 -1.25 10.21
CA LYS A 55 13.81 -0.30 10.08
C LYS A 55 13.33 0.95 9.34
N ASP A 56 14.09 2.04 9.45
CA ASP A 56 13.66 3.34 8.93
C ASP A 56 13.56 3.42 7.39
N HIS A 57 14.24 2.53 6.67
CA HIS A 57 14.13 2.43 5.21
C HIS A 57 13.02 1.49 4.74
N GLU A 58 12.33 0.78 5.64
CA GLU A 58 11.25 -0.16 5.31
C GLU A 58 9.87 0.49 5.31
N TYR A 59 9.81 1.79 5.62
CA TYR A 59 8.59 2.58 5.54
C TYR A 59 8.85 3.99 4.99
N ALA A 60 7.79 4.63 4.53
CA ALA A 60 7.76 6.07 4.30
C ALA A 60 6.40 6.63 4.67
N PHE A 61 6.37 7.88 5.16
CA PHE A 61 5.11 8.59 5.27
C PHE A 61 4.57 8.85 3.84
N PRO A 62 3.27 8.58 3.56
CA PRO A 62 2.76 8.49 2.19
C PRO A 62 2.78 9.82 1.41
N LEU A 63 2.86 10.94 2.12
CA LEU A 63 3.02 12.27 1.53
C LEU A 63 3.98 13.11 2.40
N PRO A 64 5.31 13.00 2.19
CA PRO A 64 6.30 13.73 2.98
C PRO A 64 6.04 15.24 2.97
N GLY A 65 6.18 15.89 4.12
CA GLY A 65 5.86 17.31 4.28
C GLY A 65 4.36 17.61 4.44
N GLY A 66 3.48 16.63 4.19
CA GLY A 66 2.03 16.80 4.25
C GLY A 66 1.48 16.99 5.66
N LYS A 67 0.34 17.68 5.74
CA LYS A 67 -0.42 17.87 6.97
C LYS A 67 -1.77 17.18 6.85
N VAL A 68 -2.21 16.53 7.91
CA VAL A 68 -3.57 16.01 7.99
C VAL A 68 -4.56 17.18 8.04
N ILE A 69 -5.52 17.16 7.11
CA ILE A 69 -6.60 18.14 7.05
C ILE A 69 -7.96 17.54 7.40
N SER A 70 -8.09 16.21 7.32
CA SER A 70 -9.29 15.50 7.80
C SER A 70 -8.93 14.11 8.29
N ALA A 71 -9.14 13.86 9.58
CA ALA A 71 -8.83 12.58 10.20
C ALA A 71 -9.87 11.49 9.85
N TYR A 72 -9.48 10.24 10.09
CA TYR A 72 -10.36 9.07 10.03
C TYR A 72 -11.59 9.20 10.94
N GLY A 73 -12.73 8.69 10.48
CA GLY A 73 -14.00 8.65 11.21
C GLY A 73 -14.74 9.98 11.30
N THR A 74 -14.14 11.09 10.87
CA THR A 74 -14.82 12.39 10.81
C THR A 74 -15.98 12.38 9.81
N ARG A 75 -16.85 13.42 9.84
CA ARG A 75 -17.91 13.64 8.85
C ARG A 75 -18.87 12.44 8.66
N GLY A 76 -19.15 11.70 9.74
CA GLY A 76 -20.09 10.57 9.70
C GLY A 76 -19.51 9.26 9.14
N GLY A 77 -18.18 9.11 9.06
CA GLY A 77 -17.56 7.84 8.70
C GLY A 77 -16.49 7.92 7.62
N HIS A 78 -15.64 8.95 7.64
CA HIS A 78 -14.49 9.06 6.76
C HIS A 78 -13.58 7.82 6.85
N SER A 79 -13.41 7.10 5.74
CA SER A 79 -12.74 5.77 5.69
C SER A 79 -11.21 5.82 5.72
N GLY A 80 -10.63 7.01 5.63
CA GLY A 80 -9.20 7.24 5.57
C GLY A 80 -8.80 8.53 6.27
N THR A 81 -7.63 9.05 5.94
CA THR A 81 -7.16 10.36 6.35
C THR A 81 -6.78 11.17 5.13
N ASP A 82 -7.23 12.42 5.09
CA ASP A 82 -6.89 13.36 4.03
C ASP A 82 -5.63 14.11 4.42
N ILE A 83 -4.58 13.98 3.60
CA ILE A 83 -3.27 14.58 3.80
C ILE A 83 -2.98 15.55 2.67
N LYS A 84 -2.60 16.79 3.00
CA LYS A 84 -2.42 17.87 2.04
C LYS A 84 -1.00 18.45 2.08
N THR A 85 -0.45 18.67 0.89
CA THR A 85 0.76 19.46 0.59
C THR A 85 0.46 20.44 -0.54
N CYS A 86 1.41 20.63 -1.47
CA CYS A 86 1.24 21.32 -2.74
C CYS A 86 0.43 20.47 -3.73
N ALA A 87 -0.14 21.13 -4.74
CA ALA A 87 -0.80 20.44 -5.84
C ALA A 87 0.21 19.62 -6.65
N LYS A 88 -0.20 18.42 -7.10
CA LYS A 88 0.63 17.50 -7.90
C LYS A 88 1.94 17.10 -7.22
N ASP A 89 1.96 17.11 -5.90
CA ASP A 89 3.10 16.65 -5.11
C ASP A 89 3.19 15.12 -5.12
N THR A 90 4.36 14.58 -4.81
CA THR A 90 4.66 13.16 -4.98
C THR A 90 4.09 12.32 -3.84
N ILE A 91 3.15 11.43 -4.18
CA ILE A 91 2.67 10.37 -3.31
C ILE A 91 3.66 9.21 -3.35
N ARG A 92 4.01 8.68 -2.18
CA ARG A 92 4.98 7.60 -2.01
C ARG A 92 4.34 6.35 -1.41
N ALA A 93 4.83 5.18 -1.80
CA ALA A 93 4.44 3.92 -1.19
C ALA A 93 4.85 3.88 0.28
N ALA A 94 3.90 3.58 1.17
CA ALA A 94 4.12 3.57 2.60
C ALA A 94 5.04 2.42 3.06
N PHE A 95 4.97 1.28 2.39
CA PHE A 95 5.79 0.08 2.65
C PHE A 95 6.07 -0.65 1.33
N ASP A 96 7.02 -1.58 1.35
CA ASP A 96 7.24 -2.55 0.28
C ASP A 96 5.97 -3.34 -0.03
N GLY A 97 5.71 -3.63 -1.30
CA GLY A 97 4.55 -4.43 -1.68
C GLY A 97 4.35 -4.58 -3.17
N VAL A 98 3.16 -5.03 -3.54
CA VAL A 98 2.72 -5.17 -4.93
C VAL A 98 1.46 -4.36 -5.16
N VAL A 99 1.43 -3.59 -6.25
CA VAL A 99 0.27 -2.79 -6.64
C VAL A 99 -0.88 -3.71 -7.05
N ARG A 100 -1.93 -3.77 -6.25
CA ARG A 100 -3.16 -4.53 -6.52
C ARG A 100 -4.08 -3.80 -7.50
N MET A 101 -4.23 -2.50 -7.34
CA MET A 101 -5.07 -1.67 -8.20
C MET A 101 -4.34 -0.38 -8.56
N SER A 102 -4.40 0.02 -9.83
CA SER A 102 -4.02 1.36 -10.28
C SER A 102 -4.96 1.79 -11.41
N LYS A 103 -6.06 2.45 -11.07
CA LYS A 103 -7.15 2.78 -12.01
C LYS A 103 -8.15 3.80 -11.42
N PRO A 104 -9.05 4.37 -12.23
CA PRO A 104 -10.24 5.07 -11.73
C PRO A 104 -11.16 4.15 -10.91
N TYR A 105 -11.75 4.67 -9.83
CA TYR A 105 -12.62 3.93 -8.93
C TYR A 105 -13.70 4.83 -8.29
N TYR A 106 -14.83 5.00 -8.98
CA TYR A 106 -16.01 5.72 -8.47
C TYR A 106 -15.66 7.07 -7.81
N ALA A 107 -16.20 7.34 -6.62
CA ALA A 107 -15.99 8.56 -5.84
C ALA A 107 -14.53 8.78 -5.39
N TYR A 108 -13.71 7.72 -5.35
CA TYR A 108 -12.28 7.84 -5.02
C TYR A 108 -11.47 8.47 -6.16
N GLY A 109 -12.00 8.52 -7.38
CA GLY A 109 -11.22 8.99 -8.54
C GLY A 109 -10.11 8.00 -8.87
N ASN A 110 -8.93 8.49 -9.25
CA ASN A 110 -7.79 7.61 -9.51
C ASN A 110 -7.21 7.10 -8.20
N ILE A 111 -7.16 5.77 -8.07
CA ILE A 111 -6.59 5.12 -6.89
C ILE A 111 -5.34 4.34 -7.24
N VAL A 112 -4.46 4.21 -6.25
CA VAL A 112 -3.46 3.14 -6.15
C VAL A 112 -3.78 2.34 -4.89
N VAL A 113 -3.78 1.02 -4.97
CA VAL A 113 -3.87 0.12 -3.82
C VAL A 113 -2.65 -0.80 -3.83
N ILE A 114 -1.89 -0.84 -2.75
CA ILE A 114 -0.72 -1.69 -2.60
C ILE A 114 -1.01 -2.73 -1.53
N ARG A 115 -0.74 -4.01 -1.84
CA ARG A 115 -0.75 -5.09 -0.84
C ARG A 115 0.66 -5.39 -0.38
N HIS A 116 0.84 -5.42 0.93
CA HIS A 116 2.11 -5.68 1.61
C HIS A 116 2.20 -7.14 2.05
N ALA A 117 3.41 -7.63 2.32
CA ALA A 117 3.67 -9.04 2.60
C ALA A 117 2.88 -9.62 3.79
N ASN A 118 2.56 -8.78 4.78
CA ASN A 118 1.80 -9.15 5.98
C ASN A 118 0.28 -9.03 5.82
N GLY A 119 -0.22 -8.78 4.60
CA GLY A 119 -1.65 -8.63 4.31
C GLY A 119 -2.23 -7.25 4.61
N LEU A 120 -1.45 -6.31 5.15
CA LEU A 120 -1.80 -4.89 5.13
C LEU A 120 -1.96 -4.41 3.70
N GLU A 121 -2.97 -3.59 3.46
CA GLU A 121 -3.08 -2.81 2.24
C GLU A 121 -3.09 -1.33 2.55
N THR A 122 -2.47 -0.54 1.67
CA THR A 122 -2.57 0.92 1.67
C THR A 122 -3.25 1.40 0.40
N LEU A 123 -4.16 2.36 0.55
CA LEU A 123 -4.92 2.95 -0.56
C LEU A 123 -4.60 4.45 -0.63
N TYR A 124 -4.35 4.94 -1.84
CA TYR A 124 -4.03 6.33 -2.17
C TYR A 124 -5.01 6.80 -3.22
N SER A 125 -5.83 7.79 -2.88
CA SER A 125 -6.98 8.21 -3.68
C SER A 125 -6.94 9.67 -4.06
N HIS A 126 -7.81 10.03 -5.00
CA HIS A 126 -7.92 11.35 -5.63
C HIS A 126 -6.71 11.75 -6.47
N ASN A 127 -5.86 10.78 -6.83
CA ASN A 127 -4.60 11.05 -7.52
C ASN A 127 -4.87 11.82 -8.83
N PHE A 128 -4.02 12.80 -9.12
CA PHE A 128 -4.04 13.45 -10.43
C PHE A 128 -3.56 12.46 -11.50
N LYS A 129 -2.49 11.73 -11.18
CA LYS A 129 -1.87 10.72 -12.05
C LYS A 129 -1.31 9.59 -11.20
N ASN A 130 -1.52 8.36 -11.64
CA ASN A 130 -0.82 7.19 -11.11
C ASN A 130 0.48 6.97 -11.91
N LEU A 131 1.56 6.64 -11.20
CA LEU A 131 2.89 6.40 -11.79
C LEU A 131 3.25 4.92 -11.86
N VAL A 132 2.39 4.06 -11.31
CA VAL A 132 2.55 2.60 -11.26
C VAL A 132 1.33 1.90 -11.84
N LYS A 133 1.47 0.63 -12.22
CA LYS A 133 0.42 -0.23 -12.76
C LYS A 133 0.18 -1.42 -11.85
N THR A 134 -0.99 -2.04 -11.96
CA THR A 134 -1.27 -3.30 -11.27
C THR A 134 -0.22 -4.36 -11.61
N GLY A 135 0.22 -5.10 -10.60
CA GLY A 135 1.27 -6.11 -10.67
C GLY A 135 2.69 -5.57 -10.48
N ASP A 136 2.89 -4.25 -10.45
CA ASP A 136 4.20 -3.68 -10.19
C ASP A 136 4.61 -3.92 -8.72
N VAL A 137 5.85 -4.38 -8.52
CA VAL A 137 6.49 -4.43 -7.21
C VAL A 137 7.03 -3.04 -6.88
N VAL A 138 6.74 -2.55 -5.68
CA VAL A 138 7.16 -1.22 -5.22
C VAL A 138 7.89 -1.30 -3.90
N LYS A 139 8.83 -0.39 -3.71
CA LYS A 139 9.58 -0.21 -2.46
C LYS A 139 9.01 0.92 -1.61
N ALA A 140 9.18 0.83 -0.29
CA ALA A 140 8.88 1.92 0.62
C ALA A 140 9.54 3.22 0.13
N GLY A 141 8.78 4.32 0.13
CA GLY A 141 9.24 5.62 -0.36
C GLY A 141 9.24 5.78 -1.88
N GLN A 142 9.00 4.73 -2.67
CA GLN A 142 8.92 4.83 -4.13
C GLN A 142 7.77 5.76 -4.56
N PRO A 143 7.99 6.70 -5.51
CA PRO A 143 6.91 7.47 -6.12
C PRO A 143 5.88 6.58 -6.81
N ILE A 144 4.60 6.74 -6.46
CA ILE A 144 3.49 5.92 -6.99
C ILE A 144 2.39 6.74 -7.64
N GLY A 145 2.33 8.04 -7.36
CA GLY A 145 1.29 8.92 -7.86
C GLY A 145 1.59 10.38 -7.56
N LEU A 146 0.75 11.26 -8.10
CA LEU A 146 0.76 12.68 -7.79
C LEU A 146 -0.56 13.06 -7.12
N THR A 147 -0.51 13.89 -6.08
CA THR A 147 -1.70 14.42 -5.42
C THR A 147 -2.61 15.12 -6.42
N GLY A 148 -3.92 15.01 -6.18
CA GLY A 148 -4.92 15.48 -7.13
C GLY A 148 -6.23 15.83 -6.46
N ARG A 149 -7.25 16.02 -7.32
CA ARG A 149 -8.63 16.23 -6.95
C ARG A 149 -9.58 15.43 -7.86
N THR A 150 -9.18 14.22 -8.26
CA THR A 150 -10.06 13.37 -9.07
C THR A 150 -11.16 12.73 -8.21
N GLY A 151 -12.27 12.34 -8.82
CA GLY A 151 -13.42 11.79 -8.08
C GLY A 151 -14.20 12.87 -7.34
N CYS A 152 -14.57 12.61 -6.09
CA CYS A 152 -15.38 13.51 -5.26
C CYS A 152 -14.56 14.39 -4.29
N ALA A 153 -13.25 14.53 -4.51
CA ALA A 153 -12.42 15.41 -3.70
C ALA A 153 -12.81 16.89 -3.85
N THR A 154 -12.92 17.60 -2.73
CA THR A 154 -13.26 19.04 -2.72
C THR A 154 -12.04 19.94 -2.82
N THR A 155 -10.83 19.42 -2.56
CA THR A 155 -9.56 20.16 -2.65
C THR A 155 -8.44 19.22 -3.12
N GLU A 156 -7.28 19.76 -3.48
CA GLU A 156 -6.08 18.96 -3.78
C GLU A 156 -5.53 18.32 -2.49
N HIS A 157 -5.49 16.99 -2.44
CA HIS A 157 -4.95 16.20 -1.33
C HIS A 157 -4.73 14.74 -1.77
N VAL A 158 -4.14 13.92 -0.90
CA VAL A 158 -4.29 12.46 -1.00
C VAL A 158 -5.24 11.99 0.09
N HIS A 159 -6.22 11.17 -0.28
CA HIS A 159 -6.98 10.39 0.67
C HIS A 159 -6.24 9.06 0.89
N PHE A 160 -5.74 8.86 2.12
CA PHE A 160 -4.92 7.71 2.49
C PHE A 160 -5.68 6.77 3.41
N GLU A 161 -5.76 5.49 3.06
CA GLU A 161 -6.35 4.46 3.92
C GLU A 161 -5.35 3.35 4.25
N THR A 162 -5.54 2.77 5.43
CA THR A 162 -4.97 1.49 5.82
C THR A 162 -6.09 0.46 5.88
N ARG A 163 -5.89 -0.70 5.26
CA ARG A 163 -6.91 -1.74 5.14
C ARG A 163 -6.36 -3.12 5.49
N ILE A 164 -7.19 -3.97 6.07
CA ILE A 164 -6.90 -5.39 6.29
C ILE A 164 -8.11 -6.18 5.80
N ASN A 165 -7.87 -7.16 4.95
CA ASN A 165 -8.92 -8.06 4.45
C ASN A 165 -10.14 -7.32 3.89
N GLY A 166 -9.90 -6.26 3.10
CA GLY A 166 -10.95 -5.45 2.50
C GLY A 166 -11.65 -4.44 3.42
N GLN A 167 -11.25 -4.33 4.69
CA GLN A 167 -11.81 -3.37 5.65
C GLN A 167 -10.80 -2.29 6.01
N HIS A 168 -11.21 -1.03 5.88
CA HIS A 168 -10.42 0.09 6.35
C HIS A 168 -10.40 0.17 7.88
N PHE A 169 -9.31 0.69 8.41
CA PHE A 169 -9.17 1.03 9.82
C PHE A 169 -8.37 2.33 9.94
N ASN A 170 -8.32 2.90 11.15
CA ASN A 170 -7.69 4.19 11.38
C ASN A 170 -6.18 4.17 11.01
N PRO A 171 -5.72 4.96 10.02
CA PRO A 171 -4.31 5.05 9.65
C PRO A 171 -3.41 5.53 10.79
N ASN A 172 -3.98 6.23 11.78
CA ASN A 172 -3.25 6.66 12.97
C ASN A 172 -2.79 5.50 13.86
N LEU A 173 -3.22 4.24 13.61
CA LEU A 173 -2.64 3.06 14.29
C LEU A 173 -1.32 2.62 13.65
N ILE A 174 -1.05 3.02 12.41
CA ILE A 174 0.18 2.69 11.69
C ILE A 174 1.18 3.83 11.76
N PHE A 175 0.72 5.05 11.52
CA PHE A 175 1.54 6.26 11.58
C PHE A 175 1.10 7.14 12.73
N ASP A 176 2.05 7.79 13.40
CA ASP A 176 1.72 9.03 14.10
C ASP A 176 1.48 10.10 13.04
N LEU A 177 0.22 10.42 12.77
CA LEU A 177 -0.13 11.30 11.67
C LEU A 177 0.24 12.77 11.93
N LYS A 178 0.47 13.15 13.20
CA LYS A 178 0.91 14.50 13.57
C LYS A 178 2.40 14.63 13.34
N GLU A 179 3.18 13.68 13.84
CA GLU A 179 4.64 13.70 13.73
C GLU A 179 5.12 13.16 12.36
N ARG A 180 4.23 12.47 11.62
CA ARG A 180 4.46 11.88 10.29
C ARG A 180 5.51 10.78 10.32
N THR A 181 5.52 10.01 11.41
CA THR A 181 6.45 8.92 11.66
C THR A 181 5.69 7.60 11.84
N LEU A 182 6.37 6.48 11.67
CA LEU A 182 5.79 5.17 11.94
C LEU A 182 5.60 4.97 13.45
N ARG A 183 4.45 4.43 13.89
CA ARG A 183 4.32 3.95 15.26
C ARG A 183 5.16 2.69 15.45
N LYS A 184 6.00 2.65 16.48
CA LYS A 184 6.86 1.49 16.79
C LYS A 184 6.14 0.52 17.73
N GLU A 185 4.97 0.05 17.30
CA GLU A 185 4.08 -0.83 18.06
C GLU A 185 3.79 -2.12 17.29
N CYS A 186 3.52 -3.22 18.00
CA CYS A 186 2.90 -4.39 17.37
C CYS A 186 1.38 -4.18 17.30
N ILE A 187 0.77 -4.37 16.14
CA ILE A 187 -0.67 -4.25 15.93
C ILE A 187 -1.29 -5.64 15.73
N LYS A 188 -2.31 -5.97 16.51
CA LYS A 188 -3.09 -7.20 16.33
C LYS A 188 -4.33 -6.92 15.48
N CYS A 189 -4.46 -7.62 14.36
CA CYS A 189 -5.64 -7.61 13.52
C CYS A 189 -6.40 -8.93 13.71
N THR A 190 -7.62 -8.88 14.22
CA THR A 190 -8.44 -10.07 14.52
C THR A 190 -9.69 -10.09 13.65
N LYS A 191 -9.93 -11.19 12.96
CA LYS A 191 -11.18 -11.48 12.25
C LYS A 191 -12.20 -12.08 13.22
N ASN A 192 -13.30 -11.36 13.44
CA ASN A 192 -14.45 -11.82 14.20
C ASN A 192 -15.68 -11.89 13.29
N GLY A 193 -15.96 -13.09 12.78
CA GLY A 193 -16.94 -13.29 11.72
C GLY A 193 -16.57 -12.50 10.46
N SER A 194 -17.44 -11.57 10.06
CA SER A 194 -17.20 -10.68 8.92
C SER A 194 -16.43 -9.41 9.28
N LYS A 195 -16.22 -9.08 10.56
CA LYS A 195 -15.57 -7.83 10.99
C LYS A 195 -14.08 -8.03 11.25
N ILE A 196 -13.27 -7.04 10.92
CA ILE A 196 -11.87 -6.95 11.35
C ILE A 196 -11.74 -5.95 12.50
N VAL A 197 -11.17 -6.40 13.61
CA VAL A 197 -10.83 -5.57 14.78
C VAL A 197 -9.33 -5.36 14.78
N VAL A 198 -8.89 -4.10 14.76
CA VAL A 198 -7.46 -3.72 14.76
C VAL A 198 -7.16 -2.98 16.06
N LYS A 199 -6.16 -3.43 16.81
CA LYS A 199 -5.74 -2.84 18.08
C LYS A 199 -4.23 -2.90 18.25
N THR A 200 -3.65 -1.88 18.86
CA THR A 200 -2.28 -1.96 19.41
C THR A 200 -2.22 -3.11 20.42
N GLN A 201 -1.24 -3.99 20.25
CA GLN A 201 -0.94 -5.02 21.22
C GLN A 201 -0.13 -4.40 22.35
N ILE A 202 -0.70 -4.43 23.55
CA ILE A 202 0.02 -4.07 24.77
C ILE A 202 0.98 -5.23 25.08
N PRO A 203 2.29 -4.99 25.27
CA PRO A 203 3.21 -6.02 25.73
C PRO A 203 2.72 -6.62 27.04
N ASP A 204 2.66 -7.94 27.15
CA ASP A 204 2.22 -8.60 28.38
C ASP A 204 3.35 -8.47 29.41
N ASN A 205 3.28 -7.46 30.28
CA ASN A 205 4.27 -7.20 31.34
C ASN A 205 4.37 -8.31 32.40
N ARG A 206 3.66 -9.43 32.23
CA ARG A 206 3.68 -10.56 33.17
C ARG A 206 4.90 -11.47 33.07
N ILE A 207 5.69 -11.39 31.99
CA ILE A 207 6.89 -12.25 31.83
C ILE A 207 8.16 -11.57 32.37
N ALA A 208 8.16 -10.23 32.55
CA ALA A 208 9.33 -9.49 33.01
C ALA A 208 9.59 -9.60 34.53
N GLN A 209 8.67 -10.13 35.34
CA GLN A 209 8.84 -10.25 36.78
C GLN A 209 9.34 -11.62 37.28
N ASN A 210 9.49 -12.63 36.41
CA ASN A 210 10.01 -13.95 36.80
C ASN A 210 11.48 -14.19 36.40
N LYS A 211 12.25 -13.13 36.17
CA LYS A 211 13.72 -13.18 36.05
C LYS A 211 14.37 -12.26 37.08
N LYS A 212 14.33 -12.68 38.34
CA LYS A 212 15.32 -12.32 39.37
C LYS A 212 15.58 -13.53 40.24
#